data_AF-A0A2S9GHH6-F1
#
_entry.id   AF-A0A2S9GHH6-F1
#
_cell.length_a   1.000
_cell.length_b   1.000
_cell.length_c   1.000
_cell.angle_alpha   90.00
_cell.angle_beta   90.00
_cell.angle_gamma   90.00
#
_symmetry.space_group_name_H-M   'P 1'
#
loop_
_entity.id
_entity.type
_entity.pdbx_description
1 polymer ?
#
loop_
_entity_poly.entity_id
_entity_poly.type
_entity_poly.pdbx_seq_one_letter_code
_entity_poly.pdbx_strand_id
1 'polypeptide(L)' 'MPPRSTVEVLENVPESALRRLKQYSGRLATEAVHALGERLPFFADMEASQRASVQLVVQAAVVNFVEWMRDPQSNVSYT' A
#
# COMPACT_ATOMS: atom_id res chain seq x y z
N MET A 1 27.64 -3.22 6.99
CA MET A 1 27.34 -2.02 6.17
C MET A 1 25.84 -1.83 6.18
N PRO A 2 25.31 -0.62 6.39
CA PRO A 2 23.92 -0.34 6.07
C PRO A 2 23.70 -0.55 4.55
N PRO A 3 22.51 -1.03 4.14
CA PRO A 3 22.17 -1.23 2.73
C PRO A 3 22.26 0.09 1.97
N ARG A 4 22.71 0.05 0.72
CA ARG A 4 22.94 1.25 -0.10
C ARG A 4 21.62 1.81 -0.67
N SER A 5 20.55 1.02 -0.69
CA SER A 5 19.23 1.43 -1.15
C SER A 5 18.08 0.58 -0.58
N THR A 6 16.85 1.10 -0.59
CA THR A 6 15.63 0.36 -0.20
C THR A 6 15.38 -0.87 -1.09
N VAL A 7 15.80 -0.82 -2.35
CA VAL A 7 15.68 -1.95 -3.29
C VAL A 7 16.58 -3.11 -2.87
N GLU A 8 17.83 -2.84 -2.49
CA GLU A 8 18.77 -3.85 -1.97
C GLU A 8 18.25 -4.51 -0.68
N VAL A 9 17.44 -3.79 0.11
CA VAL A 9 16.75 -4.37 1.27
C VAL A 9 15.66 -5.35 0.83
N LEU A 10 14.86 -5.00 -0.18
CA LEU A 10 13.79 -5.83 -0.71
C LEU A 10 14.29 -7.14 -1.32
N GLU A 11 15.46 -7.12 -1.97
CA GLU A 11 16.11 -8.34 -2.49
C GLU A 11 16.40 -9.39 -1.41
N ASN A 12 16.55 -8.96 -0.16
CA ASN A 12 16.82 -9.82 0.99
C ASN A 12 15.57 -10.15 1.81
N VAL A 13 14.38 -9.66 1.41
CA VAL A 13 13.12 -9.96 2.10
C VAL A 13 12.67 -11.38 1.73
N PRO A 14 12.38 -12.26 2.71
CA PRO A 14 11.89 -13.59 2.41
C PRO A 14 10.55 -13.56 1.66
N GLU A 15 10.40 -14.41 0.64
CA GLU A 15 9.12 -14.61 -0.08
C GLU A 15 7.93 -14.88 0.85
N SER A 16 8.17 -15.57 1.98
CA SER A 16 7.13 -15.82 2.99
C SER A 16 6.62 -14.53 3.64
N ALA A 17 7.48 -13.52 3.82
CA ALA A 17 7.11 -12.21 4.34
C ALA A 17 6.31 -11.42 3.29
N LEU A 18 6.74 -11.42 2.03
CA LEU A 18 6.01 -10.81 0.91
C LEU A 18 4.62 -11.43 0.74
N ARG A 19 4.52 -12.77 0.86
CA ARG A 19 3.23 -13.48 0.79
C ARG A 19 2.30 -13.09 1.95
N ARG A 20 2.82 -13.00 3.17
CA ARG A 20 2.02 -12.52 4.33
C ARG A 20 1.57 -11.09 4.10
N LEU A 21 2.45 -10.22 3.61
CA LEU A 21 2.12 -8.83 3.32
C LEU A 21 1.00 -8.72 2.28
N LYS A 22 1.03 -9.56 1.24
CA LYS A 22 -0.08 -9.69 0.26
C LYS A 22 -1.37 -10.19 0.89
N GLN A 23 -1.31 -11.13 1.83
CA GLN A 23 -2.52 -11.60 2.54
C GLN A 23 -3.13 -10.52 3.43
N TYR A 24 -2.30 -9.64 4.02
CA TYR A 24 -2.74 -8.56 4.90
C TYR A 24 -3.00 -7.23 4.19
N SER A 25 -2.72 -7.12 2.89
CA SER A 25 -2.83 -5.85 2.13
C SER A 25 -4.24 -5.26 2.15
N GLY A 26 -5.28 -6.10 2.05
CA GLY A 26 -6.68 -5.67 2.16
C GLY A 26 -6.98 -5.04 3.52
N ARG A 27 -6.53 -5.67 4.61
CA ARG A 27 -6.66 -5.12 5.96
C ARG A 27 -5.85 -3.84 6.11
N LEU A 28 -4.62 -3.80 5.59
CA LEU A 28 -3.76 -2.62 5.62
C LEU A 28 -4.44 -1.42 4.95
N ALA A 29 -5.10 -1.62 3.81
CA ALA A 29 -5.86 -0.55 3.15
C ALA A 29 -7.02 -0.04 4.01
N THR A 30 -7.75 -0.93 4.69
CA THR A 30 -8.82 -0.55 5.62
C THR A 30 -8.29 0.26 6.81
N GLU A 31 -7.20 -0.18 7.44
CA GLU A 31 -6.57 0.54 8.55
C GLU A 31 -6.03 1.90 8.10
N ALA A 32 -5.47 1.99 6.89
CA ALA A 32 -5.01 3.26 6.33
C ALA A 32 -6.16 4.26 6.14
N VAL A 33 -7.30 3.81 5.60
CA VAL A 33 -8.51 4.62 5.48
C VAL A 33 -9.04 5.06 6.86
N HIS A 34 -9.03 4.16 7.84
CA HIS A 34 -9.44 4.49 9.20
C HIS A 34 -8.54 5.59 9.79
N ALA A 35 -7.22 5.44 9.65
CA ALA A 35 -6.25 6.42 10.11
C ALA A 35 -6.39 7.78 9.38
N LEU A 36 -6.77 7.79 8.09
CA LEU A 36 -7.12 9.03 7.39
C LEU A 36 -8.33 9.72 8.03
N GLY A 37 -9.35 8.95 8.42
CA GLY A 37 -10.52 9.44 9.17
C GLY A 37 -10.16 10.09 10.50
N GLU A 38 -9.28 9.46 11.27
CA GLU A 38 -8.89 9.97 12.59
C GLU A 38 -7.97 11.19 12.52
N ARG A 39 -7.10 11.25 11.51
CA ARG A 39 -6.02 12.25 11.44
C ARG A 39 -6.37 13.46 10.59
N LEU A 40 -7.31 13.34 9.66
CA LEU A 40 -7.67 14.39 8.72
C LEU A 40 -9.13 14.80 8.92
N PRO A 41 -9.41 15.86 9.69
CA PRO A 41 -10.78 16.30 9.96
C PRO A 41 -11.62 16.50 8.69
N PHE A 42 -11.03 17.10 7.64
CA PHE A 42 -11.72 17.29 6.36
C PHE A 42 -12.14 15.97 5.70
N PHE A 43 -11.41 14.88 5.92
CA PHE A 43 -11.73 13.57 5.33
C PHE A 43 -12.95 12.95 6.02
N ALA A 44 -13.10 13.16 7.32
CA ALA A 44 -14.30 12.76 8.05
C ALA A 44 -15.54 13.52 7.55
N ASP A 45 -15.38 14.80 7.22
CA ASP A 45 -16.45 15.68 6.77
C ASP A 45 -16.86 15.48 5.28
N MET A 46 -16.10 14.71 4.50
CA MET A 46 -16.42 14.43 3.09
C MET A 46 -17.75 13.69 2.91
N GLU A 47 -18.38 13.86 1.75
CA GLU A 47 -19.54 13.05 1.40
C GLU A 47 -19.17 11.57 1.30
N ALA A 48 -20.14 10.68 1.54
CA ALA A 48 -19.93 9.23 1.50
C ALA A 48 -19.38 8.76 0.14
N SER A 49 -19.84 9.36 -0.96
CA SER A 49 -19.37 9.09 -2.33
C SER A 49 -17.90 9.45 -2.51
N GLN A 50 -17.48 10.62 -2.01
CA GLN A 50 -16.10 11.08 -2.10
C GLN A 50 -15.17 10.23 -1.22
N ARG A 51 -15.60 9.88 0.01
CA ARG A 51 -14.84 8.96 0.86
C ARG A 51 -14.69 7.59 0.21
N ALA A 52 -15.74 7.06 -0.42
CA ALA A 52 -15.67 5.80 -1.15
C ALA A 52 -14.65 5.86 -2.30
N SER A 53 -14.60 6.96 -3.06
CA SER A 53 -13.59 7.16 -4.11
C SER A 53 -12.16 7.14 -3.55
N VAL A 54 -11.91 7.79 -2.41
CA VAL A 54 -10.59 7.75 -1.77
C VAL A 54 -10.24 6.36 -1.28
N GLN A 55 -11.21 5.64 -0.70
CA GLN A 55 -11.00 4.25 -0.26
C GLN A 55 -10.53 3.34 -1.41
N LEU A 56 -11.12 3.48 -2.60
CA LEU A 56 -10.72 2.72 -3.78
C LEU A 56 -9.28 3.05 -4.21
N VAL A 57 -8.89 4.33 -4.18
CA VAL A 57 -7.52 4.74 -4.48
C VAL A 57 -6.53 4.16 -3.47
N VAL A 58 -6.85 4.19 -2.18
CA VAL A 58 -5.99 3.62 -1.13
C VAL A 58 -5.86 2.12 -1.29
N GLN A 59 -6.95 1.41 -1.59
CA GLN A 59 -6.90 -0.03 -1.87
C GLN A 59 -6.00 -0.35 -3.07
N ALA A 60 -6.18 0.35 -4.20
CA ALA A 60 -5.36 0.17 -5.39
C ALA A 60 -3.88 0.47 -5.12
N ALA A 61 -3.59 1.57 -4.41
CA ALA A 61 -2.22 1.95 -4.07
C ALA A 61 -1.51 0.89 -3.20
N VAL A 62 -2.20 0.34 -2.19
CA VAL A 62 -1.64 -0.70 -1.33
C VAL A 62 -1.39 -2.00 -2.11
N VAL A 63 -2.31 -2.40 -2.99
CA VAL A 63 -2.13 -3.58 -3.85
C VAL A 63 -0.93 -3.39 -4.78
N ASN A 64 -0.88 -2.28 -5.50
CA ASN A 64 0.22 -1.96 -6.43
C ASN A 64 1.57 -1.91 -5.72
N PHE A 65 1.62 -1.36 -4.50
CA PHE A 65 2.83 -1.32 -3.69
C PHE A 65 3.32 -2.73 -3.31
N VAL A 66 2.40 -3.63 -2.92
CA VAL A 66 2.77 -5.02 -2.58
C VAL A 66 3.23 -5.81 -3.80
N GLU A 67 2.65 -5.54 -4.96
CA GLU A 67 3.11 -6.13 -6.22
C GLU A 67 4.49 -5.63 -6.61
N TRP A 68 4.72 -4.32 -6.51
CA TRP A 68 6.04 -3.72 -6.73
C TRP A 68 7.12 -4.30 -5.79
N MET A 69 6.80 -4.58 -4.52
CA MET A 69 7.77 -5.20 -3.60
C MET A 69 8.20 -6.62 -4.01
N ARG A 70 7.44 -7.33 -4.84
CA ARG A 70 7.82 -8.66 -5.36
C ARG A 70 8.74 -8.57 -6.57
N ASP A 71 8.60 -7.51 -7.35
CA ASP A 71 9.49 -7.24 -8.49
C ASP A 71 9.78 -5.73 -8.57
N PRO A 72 10.73 -5.22 -7.75
CA PRO A 72 11.03 -3.80 -7.71
C PRO A 72 11.74 -3.29 -8.96
N GLN A 73 12.26 -4.20 -9.79
CA GLN A 73 12.96 -3.92 -11.04
C GLN A 73 12.02 -3.95 -12.25
N SER A 74 10.80 -4.50 -12.10
CA SER A 74 9.75 -4.37 -13.11
C SER A 74 9.38 -2.90 -13.27
N ASN A 75 9.45 -2.39 -14.50
CA ASN A 75 8.76 -1.17 -14.86
C ASN A 75 7.27 -1.40 -14.60
N VAL A 76 6.69 -0.67 -13.65
CA VAL A 76 5.24 -0.66 -13.40
C VAL A 76 4.56 -0.19 -14.68
N SER A 77 4.16 -1.14 -15.51
CA SER A 77 3.51 -0.86 -16.78
C SER A 77 2.05 -0.53 -16.47
N TYR A 78 1.73 0.75 -16.40
CA TYR A 78 0.34 1.22 -16.43
C TYR A 78 -0.21 0.95 -17.84
N THR A 79 -1.10 -0.03 -17.95
CA THR A 79 -2.09 -0.13 -19.04
C THR A 79 -3.47 -0.09 -18.43
#